data_AF-A0A817QYU3-F1
#
_entry.id   AF-A0A817QYU3-F1
#
_cell.length_a   1.000
_cell.length_b   1.000
_cell.length_c   1.000
_cell.angle_alpha   90.00
_cell.angle_beta   90.00
_cell.angle_gamma   90.00
#
_symmetry.space_group_name_H-M   'P 1'
#
loop_
_entity.id
_entity.type
_entity.pdbx_description
1 polymer ?
#
loop_
_entity_poly.entity_id
_entity_poly.type
_entity_poly.pdbx_seq_one_letter_code
_entity_poly.pdbx_strand_id
1 'polypeptide(L)'
;MLTTNSPTFHRTIDSGLSYFQAIQATVLTTGTYSFKSDSLLDAYGYLYENNFNPSNPRANLLTEDDDSGGDHQFLMSYPMQYGSEYILVFTTHNPRMTGTFSILTSDPSKVNLKYLHIMPVSSSPAISK
;
A
#
# COMPACT_ATOMS: atom_id res chain seq x y z
N MET A 1 -9.80 -1.05 6.61
CA MET A 1 -9.29 -1.94 7.67
C MET A 1 -8.58 -3.14 7.06
N LEU A 2 -7.57 -3.66 7.75
CA LEU A 2 -6.96 -4.97 7.50
C LEU A 2 -7.70 -6.02 8.33
N THR A 3 -8.08 -7.13 7.70
CA THR A 3 -8.72 -8.27 8.37
C THR A 3 -8.04 -9.56 7.96
N THR A 4 -8.38 -10.68 8.58
CA THR A 4 -7.87 -12.00 8.16
C THR A 4 -8.29 -12.42 6.75
N ASN A 5 -9.29 -11.75 6.17
CA ASN A 5 -9.74 -11.94 4.79
C ASN A 5 -9.08 -10.96 3.81
N SER A 6 -8.26 -10.03 4.28
CA SER A 6 -7.48 -9.16 3.40
C SER A 6 -6.48 -10.01 2.60
N PRO A 7 -6.18 -9.63 1.35
CA PRO A 7 -5.14 -10.30 0.58
C PRO A 7 -3.79 -10.15 1.27
N THR A 8 -2.89 -11.09 0.99
CA THR A 8 -1.56 -11.12 1.57
C THR A 8 -0.47 -11.06 0.52
N PHE A 9 0.69 -10.54 0.89
CA PHE A 9 1.90 -10.58 0.10
C PHE A 9 3.13 -10.70 1.00
N HIS A 10 4.27 -11.06 0.41
CA HIS A 10 5.57 -10.95 1.08
C HIS A 10 6.10 -9.54 0.89
N ARG A 11 6.52 -8.88 1.97
CA ARG A 11 7.12 -7.54 1.88
C ARG A 11 8.46 -7.59 1.13
N THR A 12 8.94 -6.42 0.71
CA THR A 12 10.23 -6.28 -0.01
C THR A 12 11.42 -6.76 0.83
N ILE A 13 11.38 -6.55 2.14
CA ILE A 13 12.50 -6.81 3.07
C ILE A 13 12.31 -8.04 3.97
N ASP A 14 11.13 -8.63 4.02
CA ASP A 14 10.78 -9.72 4.95
C ASP A 14 10.07 -10.88 4.24
N SER A 15 10.31 -12.08 4.74
CA SER A 15 9.67 -13.33 4.32
C SER A 15 8.27 -13.54 4.93
N GLY A 16 7.86 -12.76 5.92
CA GLY A 16 6.53 -12.84 6.53
C GLY A 16 5.38 -12.45 5.58
N LEU A 17 4.28 -13.22 5.60
CA LEU A 17 3.04 -12.85 4.91
C LEU A 17 2.32 -11.74 5.68
N SER A 18 2.08 -10.63 4.98
CA SER A 18 1.44 -9.44 5.56
C SER A 18 0.11 -9.17 4.87
N TYR A 19 -0.92 -8.86 5.65
CA TYR A 19 -2.21 -8.41 5.12
C TYR A 19 -2.05 -7.01 4.52
N PHE A 20 -2.71 -6.74 3.40
CA PHE A 20 -2.66 -5.41 2.80
C PHE A 20 -4.01 -4.93 2.29
N GLN A 21 -4.06 -3.62 2.05
CA GLN A 21 -5.10 -2.97 1.24
C GLN A 21 -4.42 -2.13 0.17
N ALA A 22 -4.90 -2.25 -1.07
CA ALA A 22 -4.45 -1.42 -2.18
C ALA A 22 -5.47 -0.32 -2.45
N ILE A 23 -4.98 0.89 -2.67
CA ILE A 23 -5.76 2.09 -2.89
C ILE A 23 -5.24 2.74 -4.16
N GLN A 24 -6.09 2.83 -5.18
CA GLN A 24 -5.80 3.60 -6.37
C GLN A 24 -5.89 5.08 -6.03
N ALA A 25 -4.85 5.82 -6.39
CA ALA A 25 -4.78 7.28 -6.35
C ALA A 25 -4.78 7.81 -7.79
N THR A 26 -5.88 8.46 -8.19
CA THR A 26 -6.00 9.13 -9.49
C THR A 26 -5.76 10.62 -9.30
N VAL A 27 -4.74 11.13 -9.97
CA VAL A 27 -4.23 12.50 -9.78
C VAL A 27 -4.93 13.45 -10.75
N LEU A 28 -5.59 14.47 -10.21
CA LEU A 28 -6.38 15.46 -10.96
C LEU A 28 -5.58 16.71 -11.32
N THR A 29 -4.35 16.87 -10.80
CA THR A 29 -3.44 17.95 -11.16
C THR A 29 -2.00 17.50 -10.92
N THR A 30 -1.07 17.79 -11.83
CA THR A 30 0.36 17.50 -11.60
C THR A 30 0.87 18.26 -10.37
N GLY A 31 1.63 17.59 -9.51
CA GLY A 31 2.20 18.20 -8.31
C GLY A 31 2.88 17.18 -7.39
N THR A 32 3.42 17.65 -6.28
CA THR A 32 3.95 16.77 -5.23
C THR A 32 2.87 16.48 -4.21
N TYR A 33 2.63 15.20 -3.96
CA TYR A 33 1.64 14.74 -2.99
C TYR A 33 2.32 13.95 -1.89
N SER A 34 1.81 14.11 -0.68
CA SER A 34 2.17 13.28 0.45
C SER A 34 1.01 12.36 0.84
N PHE A 35 1.36 11.16 1.29
CA PHE A 35 0.46 10.20 1.92
C PHE A 35 1.04 9.81 3.27
N LYS A 36 0.24 9.95 4.32
CA LYS A 36 0.58 9.54 5.68
C LYS A 36 -0.45 8.55 6.19
N SER A 37 -0.02 7.49 6.89
CA SER A 37 -0.96 6.64 7.62
C SER A 37 -1.35 7.25 8.97
N ASP A 38 -2.55 6.89 9.42
CA ASP A 38 -3.03 7.16 10.77
C ASP A 38 -3.67 5.87 11.31
N SER A 39 -3.02 5.25 12.29
CA SER A 39 -3.38 3.95 12.85
C SER A 39 -2.73 3.76 14.23
N LEU A 40 -3.25 2.79 14.99
CA LEU A 40 -2.57 2.24 16.17
C LEU A 40 -1.61 1.08 15.82
N LEU A 41 -1.58 0.69 14.54
CA LEU A 41 -0.68 -0.33 14.02
C LEU A 41 0.66 0.32 13.65
N ASP A 42 1.72 -0.46 13.82
CA ASP A 42 3.02 -0.20 13.21
C ASP A 42 2.89 -0.39 11.69
N ALA A 43 2.78 0.72 10.98
CA ALA A 43 2.33 0.79 9.60
C ALA A 43 3.52 0.72 8.64
N TYR A 44 3.27 0.19 7.45
CA TYR A 44 4.26 0.17 6.38
C TYR A 44 3.55 0.49 5.07
N GLY A 45 4.07 1.46 4.33
CA GLY A 45 3.50 2.00 3.12
C GLY A 45 4.35 1.71 1.89
N TYR A 46 3.69 1.47 0.76
CA TYR A 46 4.33 1.40 -0.55
C TYR A 46 3.56 2.27 -1.55
N LEU A 47 4.29 2.92 -2.46
CA LEU A 47 3.70 3.66 -3.57
C LEU A 47 4.23 3.09 -4.90
N TYR A 48 3.31 2.73 -5.79
CA TYR A 48 3.59 2.17 -7.10
C TYR A 48 3.09 3.07 -8.23
N GLU A 49 3.75 2.99 -9.38
CA GLU A 49 3.24 3.53 -10.64
C GLU A 49 2.43 2.48 -11.40
N ASN A 50 1.27 2.86 -11.94
CA ASN A 50 0.36 2.06 -12.76
C ASN A 50 -0.27 0.85 -12.05
N ASN A 51 0.50 -0.09 -11.53
CA ASN A 51 0.00 -1.31 -10.89
C ASN A 51 0.88 -1.80 -9.75
N PHE A 52 0.25 -2.52 -8.83
CA PHE A 52 0.91 -3.32 -7.79
C PHE A 52 0.70 -4.81 -8.06
N ASN A 53 1.78 -5.59 -8.07
CA ASN A 53 1.75 -7.05 -8.18
C ASN A 53 2.22 -7.70 -6.86
N PRO A 54 1.34 -8.34 -6.08
CA PRO A 54 1.72 -8.95 -4.81
C PRO A 54 2.71 -10.12 -4.96
N SER A 55 2.79 -10.76 -6.13
CA SER A 55 3.79 -11.80 -6.43
C SER A 55 5.16 -11.23 -6.81
N ASN A 56 5.24 -9.93 -7.12
CA ASN A 56 6.48 -9.22 -7.42
C ASN A 56 6.42 -7.79 -6.86
N PRO A 57 6.49 -7.61 -5.53
CA PRO A 57 6.25 -6.33 -4.87
C PRO A 57 7.34 -5.29 -5.11
N ARG A 58 8.43 -5.64 -5.80
CA ARG A 58 9.46 -4.68 -6.24
C ARG A 58 9.15 -4.08 -7.62
N ALA A 59 8.29 -4.70 -8.41
CA ALA A 59 7.93 -4.18 -9.72
C ALA A 59 7.14 -2.87 -9.58
N ASN A 60 7.53 -1.85 -10.36
CA ASN A 60 6.92 -0.52 -10.40
C ASN A 60 6.90 0.23 -9.06
N LEU A 61 7.70 -0.20 -8.08
CA LEU A 61 7.82 0.47 -6.80
C LEU A 61 8.53 1.81 -6.98
N LEU A 62 7.90 2.89 -6.51
CA LEU A 62 8.44 4.24 -6.56
C LEU A 62 9.12 4.61 -5.24
N THR A 63 8.44 4.33 -4.13
CA THR A 63 8.93 4.61 -2.78
C THR A 63 8.18 3.76 -1.76
N GLU A 64 8.80 3.55 -0.62
CA GLU A 64 8.25 2.84 0.54
C GLU A 64 8.76 3.51 1.82
N ASP A 65 7.99 3.43 2.90
CA ASP A 65 8.33 4.01 4.20
C ASP A 65 7.54 3.32 5.31
N ASP A 66 8.08 3.28 6.52
CA ASP A 66 7.43 2.71 7.71
C ASP A 66 7.28 3.68 8.89
N ASP A 67 8.28 4.54 9.15
CA ASP A 67 8.30 5.33 10.40
C ASP A 67 8.38 6.86 10.21
N SER A 68 8.53 7.39 8.99
CA SER A 68 8.83 8.83 8.80
C SER A 68 7.67 9.78 9.17
N GLY A 69 6.46 9.26 9.37
CA GLY A 69 5.28 10.01 9.78
C GLY A 69 5.15 10.21 11.30
N GLY A 70 6.01 9.59 12.10
CA GLY A 70 5.91 9.55 13.57
C GLY A 70 4.85 8.56 14.06
N ASP A 71 4.95 8.14 15.33
CA ASP A 71 4.05 7.15 15.96
C ASP A 71 3.89 5.85 15.13
N HIS A 72 5.00 5.37 14.57
CA HIS A 72 5.05 4.18 13.71
C HIS A 72 4.17 4.26 12.46
N GLN A 73 4.02 5.47 11.93
CA GLN A 73 3.27 5.74 10.72
C GLN A 73 4.22 6.09 9.58
N PHE A 74 3.89 5.63 8.37
CA PHE A 74 4.63 6.04 7.19
C PHE A 74 4.27 7.47 6.78
N LEU A 75 5.19 8.14 6.10
CA LEU A 75 4.99 9.39 5.37
C LEU A 75 5.81 9.34 4.06
N MET A 76 5.11 9.17 2.95
CA MET A 76 5.72 9.18 1.61
C MET A 76 5.34 10.47 0.89
N SER A 77 6.32 11.13 0.24
CA SER A 77 6.09 12.27 -0.65
C SER A 77 6.64 12.00 -2.04
N TYR A 78 5.82 12.18 -3.07
CA TYR A 78 6.21 11.84 -4.45
C TYR A 78 5.64 12.84 -5.48
N PRO A 79 6.42 13.22 -6.52
CA PRO A 79 5.92 14.02 -7.63
C PRO A 79 5.02 13.16 -8.55
N MET A 80 3.75 13.50 -8.62
CA MET A 80 2.75 12.78 -9.40
C MET A 80 2.24 13.60 -10.58
N GLN A 81 1.97 12.91 -11.69
CA GLN A 81 1.51 13.52 -12.94
C GLN A 81 0.00 13.39 -13.12
N TYR A 82 -0.61 14.44 -13.67
CA TYR A 82 -2.02 14.41 -14.08
C TYR A 82 -2.29 13.24 -15.03
N GLY A 83 -3.39 12.53 -14.78
CA GLY A 83 -3.84 11.41 -15.63
C GLY A 83 -3.06 10.11 -15.43
N SER A 84 -2.01 10.10 -14.61
CA SER A 84 -1.33 8.88 -14.20
C SER A 84 -2.07 8.17 -13.07
N GLU A 85 -1.97 6.84 -13.05
CA GLU A 85 -2.50 6.00 -11.99
C GLU A 85 -1.37 5.60 -11.04
N TYR A 86 -1.62 5.74 -9.74
CA TYR A 86 -0.71 5.31 -8.71
C TYR A 86 -1.42 4.38 -7.74
N ILE A 87 -0.71 3.39 -7.21
CA ILE A 87 -1.25 2.46 -6.22
C ILE A 87 -0.54 2.67 -4.90
N LEU A 88 -1.28 3.14 -3.90
CA LEU A 88 -0.85 3.16 -2.51
C LEU A 88 -1.21 1.82 -1.86
N VAL A 89 -0.25 1.14 -1.26
CA VAL A 89 -0.49 -0.09 -0.49
C VAL A 89 -0.22 0.21 0.98
N PHE A 90 -1.25 -0.03 1.81
CA PHE A 90 -1.12 -0.04 3.26
C PHE A 90 -0.92 -1.47 3.74
N THR A 91 0.11 -1.70 4.55
CA THR A 91 0.34 -2.93 5.31
C THR A 91 0.95 -2.58 6.67
N THR A 92 1.48 -3.57 7.38
CA THR A 92 2.07 -3.40 8.71
C THR A 92 3.51 -3.88 8.72
N HIS A 93 4.33 -3.30 9.60
CA HIS A 93 5.71 -3.74 9.79
C HIS A 93 5.77 -5.19 10.28
N ASN A 94 4.92 -5.56 11.24
CA ASN A 94 4.81 -6.94 11.70
C ASN A 94 3.84 -7.75 10.81
N PRO A 95 4.15 -9.00 10.47
CA PRO A 95 3.30 -9.83 9.62
C PRO A 95 1.98 -10.20 10.30
N ARG A 96 0.96 -10.47 9.48
CA ARG A 96 -0.38 -10.92 9.90
C ARG A 96 -1.11 -10.02 10.91
N MET A 97 -0.73 -8.74 11.02
CA MET A 97 -1.46 -7.79 11.86
C MET A 97 -2.76 -7.34 11.20
N THR A 98 -3.78 -7.10 12.01
CA THR A 98 -5.11 -6.63 11.56
C THR A 98 -5.52 -5.42 12.37
N GLY A 99 -6.38 -4.58 11.81
CA GLY A 99 -6.84 -3.37 12.47
C GLY A 99 -7.32 -2.28 11.51
N THR A 100 -7.74 -1.17 12.10
CA THR A 100 -8.22 0.00 11.37
C THR A 100 -7.07 0.95 11.05
N PHE A 101 -7.19 1.64 9.92
CA PHE A 101 -6.26 2.67 9.49
C PHE A 101 -7.01 3.68 8.64
N SER A 102 -6.46 4.88 8.57
CA SER A 102 -6.84 5.94 7.65
C SER A 102 -5.62 6.39 6.85
N ILE A 103 -5.85 6.95 5.67
CA ILE A 103 -4.81 7.60 4.86
C ILE A 103 -5.10 9.09 4.82
N LEU A 104 -4.12 9.88 5.21
CA LEU A 104 -4.12 11.33 5.11
C LEU A 104 -3.33 11.72 3.86
N THR A 105 -3.82 12.70 3.12
CA THR A 105 -3.12 13.26 1.96
C THR A 105 -3.00 14.78 2.08
N SER A 106 -1.91 15.36 1.56
CA SER A 106 -1.67 16.81 1.63
C SER A 106 -2.68 17.65 0.86
N ASP A 107 -3.32 17.10 -0.18
CA ASP A 107 -4.32 17.84 -0.96
C ASP A 107 -5.45 16.90 -1.44
N PRO A 108 -6.41 16.58 -0.56
CA PRO A 108 -7.49 15.63 -0.86
C PRO A 108 -8.43 16.13 -1.96
N SER A 109 -8.39 17.41 -2.31
CA SER A 109 -9.20 17.98 -3.41
C SER A 109 -8.66 17.64 -4.81
N LYS A 110 -7.41 17.18 -4.90
CA LYS A 110 -6.71 16.95 -6.18
C LYS A 110 -6.33 15.48 -6.42
N VAL A 111 -6.69 14.59 -5.50
CA VAL A 111 -6.47 13.15 -5.65
C VAL A 111 -7.75 12.41 -5.27
N ASN A 112 -8.22 11.57 -6.20
CA ASN A 112 -9.31 10.65 -5.92
C ASN A 112 -8.73 9.33 -5.41
N LEU A 113 -9.19 8.87 -4.25
CA LEU A 113 -8.79 7.60 -3.65
C LEU A 113 -9.91 6.57 -3.77
N LYS A 114 -9.55 5.36 -4.23
CA LYS A 114 -10.48 4.25 -4.36
C LYS A 114 -9.81 2.95 -3.96
N TYR A 115 -10.47 2.15 -3.10
CA TYR A 115 -9.99 0.81 -2.79
C TYR A 115 -9.98 -0.07 -4.04
N LEU A 116 -8.87 -0.76 -4.26
CA LEU A 116 -8.74 -1.80 -5.27
C LEU A 116 -8.99 -3.15 -4.66
N HIS A 117 -9.83 -3.94 -5.32
CA HIS A 117 -9.98 -5.34 -5.00
C HIS A 117 -8.87 -6.13 -5.73
N ILE A 118 -7.82 -6.48 -5.00
CA ILE A 118 -6.76 -7.35 -5.50
C ILE A 118 -7.04 -8.76 -5.01
N MET A 119 -7.15 -9.70 -5.94
CA MET A 119 -7.36 -11.10 -5.62
C MET A 119 -6.13 -11.63 -4.88
N PRO A 120 -6.31 -12.38 -3.78
CA PRO A 120 -5.20 -13.08 -3.16
C PRO A 120 -4.59 -14.05 -4.19
N VAL A 121 -3.26 -14.13 -4.21
CA VAL A 121 -2.58 -15.15 -4.99
C VAL A 121 -2.99 -16.48 -4.37
N SER A 122 -3.86 -17.24 -5.04
CA SER A 122 -4.16 -18.61 -4.63
C SER A 122 -2.84 -19.36 -4.60
N SER A 123 -2.47 -19.93 -3.44
CA SER A 123 -1.44 -20.95 -3.40
C SER A 123 -1.82 -22.02 -4.43
N SER A 124 -0.99 -22.20 -5.45
CA SER A 124 -1.15 -23.29 -6.42
C SER A 124 -1.40 -24.60 -5.64
N PRO A 125 -2.38 -25.45 -6.02
CA PRO A 125 -2.50 -26.74 -5.40
C PRO A 125 -1.19 -27.48 -5.63
N ALA A 126 -0.55 -27.91 -4.55
CA ALA A 126 0.61 -28.79 -4.64
C ALA A 126 0.20 -30.00 -5.48
N ILE A 127 0.82 -30.18 -6.64
CA ILE A 127 0.72 -31.42 -7.40
C ILE A 127 1.46 -32.45 -6.55
N SER A 128 0.71 -33.27 -5.80
CA SER A 128 1.27 -34.46 -5.18
C SER A 128 1.69 -35.42 -6.28
N LYS A 129 2.98 -35.79 -6.28
CA LYS A 129 3.52 -36.90 -7.08
C LYS A 129 2.83 -38.21 -6.74
#